data_AF-A0A2E4J7V6-F1
#
_entry.id   AF-A0A2E4J7V6-F1
#
_cell.length_a   1.000
_cell.length_b   1.000
_cell.length_c   1.000
_cell.angle_alpha   90.00
_cell.angle_beta   90.00
_cell.angle_gamma   90.00
#
_symmetry.space_group_name_H-M   'P 1'
#
loop_
_entity.id
_entity.type
_entity.pdbx_description
1 polymer ?
#
loop_
_entity_poly.entity_id
_entity_poly.type
_entity_poly.pdbx_seq_one_letter_code
_entity_poly.pdbx_strand_id
1 'polypeptide(L)'
;SDIVINEIMASNDNTVTDEFGEYDDWIEIYNKGSNSINLANYHLSDKLSVLDKYTFPDVILNPNQYFIIWADDDEEDQGDYNHATFKLSASGEEVYLSDPDLNIIDVCEFEEQDTDMGYARVPNGIGEFTIQNPTFSANNDELSSLLDVKQNQRQLLRVVDVLGRDYSPNSTNTTILYLYDDGSVQKQCVLK
;
A
#
# COMPACT_ATOMS: atom_id res chain seq x y z
N SER A 1 -9.83 -9.35 -14.95
CA SER A 1 -9.15 -8.12 -15.40
C SER A 1 -7.67 -8.18 -15.02
N ASP A 2 -6.84 -7.33 -15.62
CA ASP A 2 -5.43 -7.10 -15.24
C ASP A 2 -5.29 -5.97 -14.20
N ILE A 3 -6.38 -5.22 -13.95
CA ILE A 3 -6.51 -4.32 -12.81
C ILE A 3 -7.30 -5.02 -11.71
N VAL A 4 -6.86 -4.85 -10.46
CA VAL A 4 -7.48 -5.43 -9.27
C VAL A 4 -7.48 -4.42 -8.11
N ILE A 5 -8.38 -4.63 -7.16
CA ILE A 5 -8.25 -4.06 -5.82
C ILE A 5 -7.15 -4.86 -5.12
N ASN A 6 -6.09 -4.21 -4.66
CA ASN A 6 -4.89 -4.87 -4.14
C ASN A 6 -4.78 -4.82 -2.63
N GLU A 7 -5.13 -3.69 -2.04
CA GLU A 7 -5.07 -3.45 -0.61
C GLU A 7 -6.11 -2.38 -0.25
N ILE A 8 -6.70 -2.49 0.94
CA ILE A 8 -7.50 -1.43 1.53
C ILE A 8 -7.06 -1.16 2.96
N MET A 9 -7.35 0.03 3.45
CA MET A 9 -7.33 0.36 4.87
C MET A 9 -8.60 1.11 5.21
N ALA A 10 -9.44 0.50 6.05
CA ALA A 10 -10.74 1.05 6.44
C ALA A 10 -10.74 1.69 7.84
N SER A 11 -9.55 1.87 8.43
CA SER A 11 -9.34 2.46 9.75
C SER A 11 -7.88 2.90 9.86
N ASN A 12 -7.62 4.16 9.55
CA ASN A 12 -6.28 4.76 9.51
C ASN A 12 -6.18 5.87 10.56
N ASP A 13 -5.36 5.68 11.59
CA ASP A 13 -5.14 6.68 12.63
C ASP A 13 -3.70 7.24 12.57
N ASN A 14 -2.72 6.44 12.11
CA ASN A 14 -1.31 6.79 12.21
C ASN A 14 -0.40 6.27 11.08
N THR A 15 -0.93 5.65 10.02
CA THR A 15 -0.06 4.99 9.02
C THR A 15 0.39 5.93 7.92
N VAL A 16 -0.53 6.34 7.05
CA VAL A 16 -0.25 7.15 5.86
C VAL A 16 -1.23 8.31 5.83
N THR A 17 -0.74 9.49 5.52
CA THR A 17 -1.61 10.66 5.33
C THR A 17 -1.82 10.95 3.86
N ASP A 18 -2.95 11.58 3.57
CA ASP A 18 -3.19 12.25 2.30
C ASP A 18 -2.31 13.52 2.13
N GLU A 19 -2.56 14.23 1.05
CA GLU A 19 -1.95 15.52 0.69
C GLU A 19 -2.22 16.65 1.70
N PHE A 20 -3.28 16.54 2.52
CA PHE A 20 -3.66 17.51 3.55
C PHE A 20 -3.14 17.13 4.96
N GLY A 21 -2.55 15.94 5.11
CA GLY A 21 -2.02 15.44 6.37
C GLY A 21 -3.06 14.71 7.22
N GLU A 22 -4.17 14.29 6.62
CA GLU A 22 -5.28 13.56 7.22
C GLU A 22 -5.08 12.06 7.06
N TYR A 23 -5.48 11.29 8.07
CA TYR A 23 -5.39 9.83 8.05
C TYR A 23 -6.72 9.27 7.58
N ASP A 24 -6.96 9.31 6.28
CA ASP A 24 -8.17 8.77 5.69
C ASP A 24 -8.03 7.30 5.32
N ASP A 25 -9.19 6.66 5.15
CA ASP A 25 -9.27 5.34 4.56
C ASP A 25 -8.75 5.40 3.13
N TRP A 26 -8.24 4.28 2.64
CA TRP A 26 -7.74 4.23 1.28
C TRP A 26 -7.92 2.87 0.62
N ILE A 27 -7.99 2.91 -0.70
CA ILE A 27 -8.12 1.77 -1.60
C ILE A 27 -6.96 1.83 -2.58
N GLU A 28 -6.23 0.73 -2.71
CA GLU A 28 -5.15 0.58 -3.67
C GLU A 28 -5.60 -0.26 -4.86
N ILE A 29 -5.34 0.28 -6.05
CA ILE A 29 -5.55 -0.38 -7.33
C ILE A 29 -4.21 -0.76 -7.93
N TYR A 30 -4.10 -2.00 -8.39
CA TYR A 30 -2.85 -2.53 -8.94
C TYR A 30 -3.02 -3.06 -10.35
N ASN A 31 -2.08 -2.73 -11.23
CA ASN A 31 -1.93 -3.37 -12.54
C ASN A 31 -1.00 -4.58 -12.43
N LYS A 32 -1.61 -5.77 -12.30
CA LYS A 32 -0.93 -7.08 -12.31
C LYS A 32 -0.61 -7.60 -13.71
N GLY A 33 -1.08 -6.90 -14.74
CA GLY A 33 -0.87 -7.26 -16.13
C GLY A 33 0.52 -6.88 -16.66
N SER A 34 0.77 -7.25 -17.91
CA SER A 34 2.03 -6.92 -18.61
C SER A 34 1.90 -5.71 -19.54
N ASN A 35 0.73 -5.09 -19.63
CA ASN A 35 0.46 -3.94 -20.50
C ASN A 35 -0.02 -2.75 -19.67
N SER A 36 0.25 -1.53 -20.15
CA SER A 36 -0.31 -0.32 -19.56
C SER A 36 -1.82 -0.26 -19.80
N ILE A 37 -2.57 0.21 -18.80
CA ILE A 37 -4.02 0.32 -18.83
C ILE A 37 -4.40 1.76 -18.52
N ASN A 38 -5.31 2.33 -19.30
CA ASN A 38 -5.90 3.63 -18.96
C ASN A 38 -7.13 3.39 -18.08
N LEU A 39 -7.16 4.02 -16.90
CA LEU A 39 -8.24 3.93 -15.94
C LEU A 39 -9.42 4.86 -16.26
N ALA A 40 -9.36 5.67 -17.32
CA ALA A 40 -10.43 6.59 -17.69
C ALA A 40 -11.82 5.90 -17.69
N ASN A 41 -12.72 6.44 -16.87
CA ASN A 41 -14.10 5.95 -16.69
C ASN A 41 -14.22 4.54 -16.10
N TYR A 42 -13.19 3.99 -15.49
CA TYR A 42 -13.41 2.91 -14.52
C TYR A 42 -14.09 3.50 -13.29
N HIS A 43 -14.61 2.63 -12.41
CA HIS A 43 -15.31 3.09 -11.22
C HIS A 43 -15.02 2.27 -9.97
N LEU A 44 -15.11 2.93 -8.80
CA LEU A 44 -15.18 2.29 -7.49
C LEU A 44 -16.51 2.59 -6.81
N SER A 45 -16.97 1.64 -5.99
CA SER A 45 -18.14 1.81 -5.14
C SER A 45 -18.12 0.85 -3.96
N ASP A 46 -18.68 1.28 -2.84
CA ASP A 46 -19.04 0.47 -1.66
C ASP A 46 -20.47 -0.11 -1.74
N LYS A 47 -21.16 0.08 -2.87
CA LYS A 47 -22.60 -0.16 -3.00
C LYS A 47 -22.97 -0.80 -4.32
N LEU A 48 -23.36 -2.07 -4.29
CA LEU A 48 -23.74 -2.86 -5.47
C LEU A 48 -24.83 -2.22 -6.34
N SER A 49 -25.74 -1.43 -5.75
CA SER A 49 -26.81 -0.77 -6.50
C SER A 49 -26.38 0.49 -7.25
N VAL A 50 -25.17 1.01 -7.00
CA VAL A 50 -24.62 2.25 -7.58
C VAL A 50 -23.12 2.03 -7.79
N LEU A 51 -22.71 1.48 -8.94
CA LEU A 51 -21.32 1.06 -9.17
C LEU A 51 -20.36 2.21 -9.55
N ASP A 52 -20.87 3.42 -9.71
CA ASP A 52 -20.18 4.60 -10.25
C ASP A 52 -19.99 5.73 -9.22
N LYS A 53 -19.89 5.40 -7.92
CA LYS A 53 -19.72 6.41 -6.85
C LYS A 53 -18.42 7.22 -6.99
N TYR A 54 -17.33 6.56 -7.37
CA TYR A 54 -16.09 7.22 -7.77
C TYR A 54 -15.75 6.86 -9.21
N THR A 55 -15.36 7.85 -10.02
CA THR A 55 -14.95 7.65 -11.41
C THR A 55 -13.48 8.03 -11.57
N PHE A 56 -12.69 7.10 -12.08
CA PHE A 56 -11.26 7.34 -12.26
C PHE A 56 -11.00 8.41 -13.34
N PRO A 57 -9.99 9.27 -13.13
CA PRO A 57 -9.50 10.19 -14.15
C PRO A 57 -8.81 9.47 -15.32
N ASP A 58 -8.44 10.23 -16.35
CA ASP A 58 -7.58 9.77 -17.45
C ASP A 58 -6.14 9.57 -16.95
N VAL A 59 -5.87 8.41 -16.36
CA VAL A 59 -4.58 8.01 -15.82
C VAL A 59 -4.14 6.68 -16.42
N ILE A 60 -2.89 6.65 -16.90
CA ILE A 60 -2.26 5.43 -17.41
C ILE A 60 -1.52 4.73 -16.27
N LEU A 61 -2.00 3.55 -15.90
CA LEU A 61 -1.35 2.65 -14.96
C LEU A 61 -0.49 1.63 -15.71
N ASN A 62 0.84 1.76 -15.64
CA ASN A 62 1.78 0.83 -16.25
C ASN A 62 1.86 -0.49 -15.47
N PRO A 63 2.44 -1.56 -16.05
CA PRO A 63 2.67 -2.81 -15.33
C PRO A 63 3.40 -2.59 -14.00
N ASN A 64 2.92 -3.26 -12.96
CA ASN A 64 3.44 -3.17 -11.60
C ASN A 64 3.28 -1.81 -10.91
N GLN A 65 2.42 -0.93 -11.43
CA GLN A 65 2.10 0.34 -10.77
C GLN A 65 0.83 0.21 -9.93
N TYR A 66 0.78 1.08 -8.93
CA TYR A 66 -0.32 1.22 -7.97
C TYR A 66 -0.95 2.60 -8.14
N PHE A 67 -2.26 2.69 -7.89
CA PHE A 67 -3.00 3.94 -7.81
C PHE A 67 -3.77 3.94 -6.49
N ILE A 68 -3.63 5.00 -5.71
CA ILE A 68 -4.28 5.15 -4.41
C ILE A 68 -5.50 6.03 -4.58
N ILE A 69 -6.58 5.64 -3.90
CA ILE A 69 -7.81 6.41 -3.76
C ILE A 69 -8.06 6.59 -2.27
N TRP A 70 -8.19 7.82 -1.81
CA TRP A 70 -8.65 8.16 -0.48
C TRP A 70 -10.17 8.02 -0.43
N ALA A 71 -10.67 7.22 0.50
CA ALA A 71 -12.09 7.00 0.73
C ALA A 71 -12.53 7.86 1.91
N ASP A 72 -12.70 9.15 1.67
CA ASP A 72 -12.87 10.17 2.69
C ASP A 72 -14.23 10.89 2.64
N ASP A 73 -15.13 10.48 1.74
CA ASP A 73 -16.42 11.15 1.48
C ASP A 73 -16.25 12.63 1.12
N ASP A 74 -15.14 12.95 0.44
CA ASP A 74 -14.88 14.27 -0.11
C ASP A 74 -14.92 14.26 -1.64
N GLU A 75 -15.72 15.15 -2.21
CA GLU A 75 -15.79 15.40 -3.65
C GLU A 75 -14.73 16.42 -4.10
N GLU A 76 -13.99 17.05 -3.16
CA GLU A 76 -13.26 18.33 -3.32
C GLU A 76 -13.12 18.77 -4.78
N ASP A 77 -13.93 19.76 -5.14
CA ASP A 77 -14.01 20.53 -6.40
C ASP A 77 -12.65 21.20 -6.81
N GLN A 78 -11.51 20.74 -6.30
CA GLN A 78 -10.21 21.42 -6.28
C GLN A 78 -9.01 20.61 -6.80
N GLY A 79 -9.23 19.58 -7.62
CA GLY A 79 -8.21 19.14 -8.59
C GLY A 79 -7.30 17.98 -8.15
N ASP A 80 -7.58 17.35 -7.02
CA ASP A 80 -7.03 16.04 -6.68
C ASP A 80 -8.03 14.94 -7.05
N TYR A 81 -7.65 14.12 -8.03
CA TYR A 81 -8.55 13.17 -8.70
C TYR A 81 -8.63 11.81 -8.00
N ASN A 82 -8.11 11.71 -6.78
CA ASN A 82 -7.94 10.47 -6.00
C ASN A 82 -8.75 10.47 -4.69
N HIS A 83 -9.68 11.40 -4.48
CA HIS A 83 -10.61 11.38 -3.35
C HIS A 83 -11.98 10.84 -3.80
N ALA A 84 -12.56 9.94 -3.00
CA ALA A 84 -13.81 9.26 -3.31
C ALA A 84 -14.96 9.79 -2.47
N THR A 85 -16.15 9.77 -3.07
CA THR A 85 -17.42 10.24 -2.50
C THR A 85 -18.03 9.27 -1.47
N PHE A 86 -17.17 8.48 -0.82
CA PHE A 86 -17.55 7.52 0.20
C PHE A 86 -16.37 7.20 1.12
N LYS A 87 -16.70 6.76 2.34
CA LYS A 87 -15.74 6.20 3.31
C LYS A 87 -15.90 4.70 3.42
N LEU A 88 -14.88 4.04 3.97
CA LEU A 88 -14.97 2.63 4.28
C LEU A 88 -15.51 2.40 5.70
N SER A 89 -16.24 1.31 5.88
CA SER A 89 -16.68 0.87 7.20
C SER A 89 -15.68 -0.10 7.81
N ALA A 90 -14.98 0.30 8.88
CA ALA A 90 -14.12 -0.59 9.65
C ALA A 90 -14.83 -1.85 10.19
N SER A 91 -16.17 -1.88 10.23
CA SER A 91 -16.93 -3.07 10.65
C SER A 91 -17.15 -4.12 9.54
N GLY A 92 -16.74 -3.81 8.31
CA GLY A 92 -16.83 -4.70 7.15
C GLY A 92 -17.92 -4.31 6.16
N GLU A 93 -17.61 -4.49 4.88
CA GLU A 93 -18.46 -4.23 3.72
C GLU A 93 -17.80 -4.78 2.43
N GLU A 94 -18.29 -4.35 1.26
CA GLU A 94 -17.77 -4.77 -0.03
C GLU A 94 -17.35 -3.55 -0.86
N VAL A 95 -16.16 -3.59 -1.45
CA VAL A 95 -15.71 -2.63 -2.46
C VAL A 95 -15.73 -3.28 -3.83
N TYR A 96 -16.34 -2.60 -4.78
CA TYR A 96 -16.53 -3.03 -6.15
C TYR A 96 -15.69 -2.19 -7.09
N LEU A 97 -14.89 -2.85 -7.93
CA LEU A 97 -14.23 -2.22 -9.08
C LEU A 97 -15.01 -2.61 -10.34
N SER A 98 -15.42 -1.61 -11.12
CA SER A 98 -16.13 -1.83 -12.39
C SER A 98 -15.48 -1.14 -13.58
N ASP A 99 -15.70 -1.69 -14.76
CA ASP A 99 -15.25 -1.13 -16.03
C ASP A 99 -16.18 0.00 -16.52
N PRO A 100 -15.84 0.71 -17.63
CA PRO A 100 -16.67 1.80 -18.14
C PRO A 100 -18.08 1.43 -18.60
N ASP A 101 -18.37 0.14 -18.78
CA ASP A 101 -19.69 -0.38 -19.11
C ASP A 101 -20.46 -0.85 -17.85
N LEU A 102 -19.91 -0.56 -16.65
CA LEU A 102 -20.41 -0.96 -15.33
C LEU A 102 -20.43 -2.48 -15.10
N ASN A 103 -19.57 -3.23 -15.79
CA ASN A 103 -19.34 -4.63 -15.43
C ASN A 103 -18.39 -4.68 -14.23
N ILE A 104 -18.77 -5.41 -13.18
CA ILE A 104 -17.89 -5.67 -12.05
C ILE A 104 -16.71 -6.54 -12.52
N ILE A 105 -15.50 -6.06 -12.32
CA ILE A 105 -14.26 -6.73 -12.73
C ILE A 105 -13.43 -7.25 -11.56
N ASP A 106 -13.63 -6.71 -10.36
CA ASP A 106 -13.07 -7.21 -9.11
C ASP A 106 -13.93 -6.78 -7.91
N VAL A 107 -13.85 -7.55 -6.82
CA VAL A 107 -14.55 -7.27 -5.55
C VAL A 107 -13.62 -7.57 -4.38
N CYS A 108 -13.63 -6.68 -3.40
CA CYS A 108 -13.00 -6.88 -2.09
C CYS A 108 -14.11 -6.89 -1.03
N GLU A 109 -14.48 -8.08 -0.56
CA GLU A 109 -15.35 -8.26 0.61
C GLU A 109 -14.45 -8.38 1.85
N PHE A 110 -14.74 -7.60 2.89
CA PHE A 110 -13.95 -7.60 4.12
C PHE A 110 -14.84 -7.52 5.35
N GLU A 111 -14.38 -8.15 6.43
CA GLU A 111 -15.06 -8.11 7.74
C GLU A 111 -14.48 -6.99 8.62
N GLU A 112 -14.65 -7.07 9.94
CA GLU A 112 -14.08 -6.13 10.90
C GLU A 112 -12.56 -5.97 10.70
N GLN A 113 -12.11 -4.73 10.58
CA GLN A 113 -10.72 -4.35 10.36
C GLN A 113 -10.07 -3.85 11.64
N ASP A 114 -8.78 -4.16 11.78
CA ASP A 114 -7.93 -3.60 12.83
C ASP A 114 -7.44 -2.21 12.40
N THR A 115 -7.50 -1.23 13.31
CA THR A 115 -6.91 0.10 13.07
C THR A 115 -5.44 -0.02 12.71
N ASP A 116 -5.00 0.79 11.73
CA ASP A 116 -3.63 0.87 11.22
C ASP A 116 -3.13 -0.41 10.55
N MET A 117 -4.03 -1.32 10.16
CA MET A 117 -3.71 -2.54 9.42
C MET A 117 -4.31 -2.51 8.00
N GLY A 118 -3.54 -2.97 7.02
CA GLY A 118 -3.99 -3.15 5.65
C GLY A 118 -4.65 -4.51 5.45
N TYR A 119 -5.69 -4.55 4.62
CA TYR A 119 -6.28 -5.78 4.10
C TYR A 119 -5.80 -5.99 2.67
N ALA A 120 -4.75 -6.79 2.52
CA ALA A 120 -3.93 -6.86 1.32
C ALA A 120 -4.01 -8.23 0.65
N ARG A 121 -4.00 -8.26 -0.69
CA ARG A 121 -3.80 -9.49 -1.46
C ARG A 121 -2.38 -10.02 -1.24
N VAL A 122 -2.26 -11.25 -0.76
CA VAL A 122 -0.96 -11.93 -0.60
C VAL A 122 -1.02 -13.30 -1.28
N PRO A 123 -0.32 -13.55 -2.39
CA PRO A 123 0.66 -12.66 -3.06
C PRO A 123 0.05 -11.46 -3.81
N ASN A 124 0.89 -10.50 -4.20
CA ASN A 124 0.49 -9.21 -4.75
C ASN A 124 -0.36 -9.36 -6.01
N GLY A 125 -1.53 -8.73 -6.01
CA GLY A 125 -2.49 -8.72 -7.12
C GLY A 125 -3.20 -10.04 -7.43
N ILE A 126 -2.81 -11.16 -6.81
CA ILE A 126 -3.34 -12.49 -7.17
C ILE A 126 -3.81 -13.32 -5.98
N GLY A 127 -3.37 -12.97 -4.78
CA GLY A 127 -3.63 -13.71 -3.57
C GLY A 127 -5.00 -13.45 -2.97
N GLU A 128 -5.26 -14.22 -1.92
CA GLU A 128 -6.35 -13.96 -0.99
C GLU A 128 -6.02 -12.71 -0.16
N PHE A 129 -7.05 -11.99 0.27
CA PHE A 129 -6.87 -10.86 1.16
C PHE A 129 -6.50 -11.33 2.57
N THR A 130 -5.55 -10.64 3.19
CA THR A 130 -5.04 -10.93 4.53
C THR A 130 -4.80 -9.62 5.28
N ILE A 131 -5.20 -9.58 6.55
CA ILE A 131 -4.86 -8.46 7.45
C ILE A 131 -3.35 -8.53 7.76
N GLN A 132 -2.62 -7.47 7.43
CA GLN A 132 -1.19 -7.34 7.69
C GLN A 132 -0.76 -5.88 7.81
N ASN A 133 0.53 -5.64 8.09
CA ASN A 133 1.07 -4.27 8.07
C ASN A 133 0.85 -3.68 6.66
N PRO A 134 0.38 -2.43 6.54
CA PRO A 134 0.08 -1.83 5.26
C PRO A 134 1.32 -1.77 4.38
N THR A 135 1.16 -2.03 3.08
CA THR A 135 2.26 -1.85 2.12
C THR A 135 2.25 -0.49 1.45
N PHE A 136 1.07 0.05 1.15
CA PHE A 136 0.83 1.39 0.58
C PHE A 136 1.74 1.74 -0.61
N SER A 137 1.19 1.67 -1.82
CA SER A 137 1.90 1.91 -3.08
C SER A 137 3.11 1.00 -3.28
N ALA A 138 3.06 -0.21 -2.72
CA ALA A 138 4.18 -1.15 -2.73
C ALA A 138 3.70 -2.60 -2.86
N ASN A 139 4.64 -3.49 -3.12
CA ASN A 139 4.37 -4.91 -3.33
C ASN A 139 4.07 -5.63 -1.99
N ASN A 140 2.98 -6.38 -1.96
CA ASN A 140 2.54 -7.23 -0.83
C ASN A 140 2.67 -8.74 -1.14
N ASP A 141 3.72 -9.19 -1.85
CA ASP A 141 3.92 -10.62 -2.18
C ASP A 141 4.15 -11.52 -0.96
N GLU A 142 4.68 -10.95 0.13
CA GLU A 142 4.99 -11.69 1.35
C GLU A 142 4.24 -11.14 2.56
N LEU A 143 3.81 -12.04 3.44
CA LEU A 143 3.20 -11.68 4.72
C LEU A 143 4.16 -10.86 5.58
N SER A 144 3.67 -9.80 6.21
CA SER A 144 4.45 -8.99 7.17
C SER A 144 5.12 -9.85 8.26
N SER A 145 4.41 -10.85 8.79
CA SER A 145 4.96 -11.78 9.78
C SER A 145 6.16 -12.59 9.29
N LEU A 146 6.21 -12.94 8.00
CA LEU A 146 7.36 -13.63 7.40
C LEU A 146 8.54 -12.67 7.22
N LEU A 147 8.28 -11.41 6.86
CA LEU A 147 9.30 -10.37 6.79
C LEU A 147 9.92 -10.10 8.17
N ASP A 148 9.09 -10.04 9.22
CA ASP A 148 9.55 -9.85 10.60
C ASP A 148 10.42 -11.03 11.06
N VAL A 149 10.04 -12.27 10.74
CA VAL A 149 10.85 -13.45 11.07
C VAL A 149 12.20 -13.41 10.34
N LYS A 150 12.22 -13.08 9.04
CA LYS A 150 13.47 -12.94 8.28
C LYS A 150 14.38 -11.87 8.88
N GLN A 151 13.83 -10.71 9.22
CA GLN A 151 14.59 -9.62 9.86
C GLN A 151 15.12 -10.00 11.25
N ASN A 152 14.40 -10.83 12.01
CA ASN A 152 14.84 -11.30 13.33
C ASN A 152 15.85 -12.45 13.26
N GLN A 153 15.94 -13.14 12.12
CA GLN A 153 16.86 -14.26 11.90
C GLN A 153 18.14 -13.88 11.15
N ARG A 154 18.22 -12.67 10.58
CA ARG A 154 19.40 -12.21 9.85
C ARG A 154 20.66 -12.23 10.72
N GLN A 155 21.76 -12.70 10.15
CA GLN A 155 23.05 -12.77 10.82
C GLN A 155 23.90 -11.54 10.48
N LEU A 156 24.42 -10.86 11.50
CA LEU A 156 25.37 -9.75 11.30
C LEU A 156 26.66 -10.29 10.67
N LEU A 157 26.98 -9.82 9.46
CA LEU A 157 28.22 -10.16 8.76
C LEU A 157 29.36 -9.19 9.10
N ARG A 158 29.10 -7.88 9.03
CA ARG A 158 30.14 -6.85 9.15
C ARG A 158 29.57 -5.53 9.63
N VAL A 159 30.38 -4.76 10.35
CA VAL A 159 30.08 -3.37 10.71
C VAL A 159 31.14 -2.47 10.06
N VAL A 160 30.69 -1.56 9.21
CA VAL A 160 31.56 -0.65 8.44
C VAL A 160 31.15 0.81 8.62
N ASP A 161 32.06 1.72 8.34
CA ASP A 161 31.70 3.13 8.10
C ASP A 161 31.12 3.33 6.70
N VAL A 162 30.68 4.56 6.39
CA VAL A 162 30.12 4.93 5.09
C VAL A 162 31.11 4.78 3.92
N LEU A 163 32.41 4.60 4.18
CA LEU A 163 33.43 4.34 3.16
C LEU A 163 33.77 2.84 3.06
N GLY A 164 33.05 1.95 3.76
CA GLY A 164 33.26 0.51 3.74
C GLY A 164 34.46 0.02 4.57
N ARG A 165 35.03 0.89 5.41
CA ARG A 165 36.14 0.54 6.31
C ARG A 165 35.58 -0.06 7.60
N ASP A 166 36.31 -1.00 8.21
CA ASP A 166 35.85 -1.61 9.46
C ASP A 166 35.65 -0.57 10.56
N TYR A 167 34.53 -0.67 11.27
CA TYR A 167 34.21 0.24 12.34
C TYR A 167 35.16 0.07 13.52
N SER A 168 35.67 1.21 14.03
CA SER A 168 36.41 1.29 15.29
C SER A 168 35.57 2.02 16.35
N PRO A 169 35.35 1.44 17.56
CA PRO A 169 34.54 2.03 18.64
C PRO A 169 34.96 3.41 19.14
N ASN A 170 36.17 3.83 18.77
CA ASN A 170 36.75 5.13 19.13
C ASN A 170 36.38 6.25 18.16
N SER A 171 35.66 5.94 17.08
CA SER A 171 35.19 6.93 16.12
C SER A 171 34.05 7.74 16.74
N THR A 172 34.18 9.06 16.77
CA THR A 172 33.13 9.99 17.20
C THR A 172 32.43 10.56 15.97
N ASN A 173 31.12 10.84 16.08
CA ASN A 173 30.30 11.44 15.04
C ASN A 173 30.39 10.72 13.69
N THR A 174 30.26 9.39 13.72
CA THR A 174 30.27 8.58 12.49
C THR A 174 28.93 7.90 12.28
N THR A 175 28.58 7.74 11.01
CA THR A 175 27.53 6.83 10.58
C THR A 175 28.15 5.46 10.38
N ILE A 176 27.58 4.44 11.02
CA ILE A 176 27.94 3.04 10.85
C ILE A 176 26.85 2.29 10.10
N LEU A 177 27.27 1.31 9.31
CA LEU A 177 26.42 0.41 8.55
C LEU A 177 26.66 -1.02 9.05
N TYR A 178 25.59 -1.68 9.48
CA TYR A 178 25.54 -3.09 9.83
C TYR A 178 25.07 -3.84 8.58
N LEU A 179 25.93 -4.71 8.05
CA LEU A 179 25.67 -5.53 6.87
C LEU A 179 25.27 -6.93 7.33
N TYR A 180 24.14 -7.44 6.84
CA TYR A 180 23.60 -8.75 7.20
C TYR A 180 23.72 -9.75 6.05
N ASP A 181 23.56 -11.04 6.36
CA ASP A 181 23.71 -12.17 5.42
C ASP A 181 22.61 -12.26 4.37
N ASP A 182 21.44 -11.74 4.68
CA ASP A 182 20.33 -11.51 3.75
C ASP A 182 20.57 -10.32 2.79
N GLY A 183 21.70 -9.63 2.91
CA GLY A 183 22.04 -8.44 2.11
C GLY A 183 21.41 -7.14 2.62
N SER A 184 20.61 -7.18 3.70
CA SER A 184 20.05 -5.98 4.33
C SER A 184 21.13 -5.14 5.01
N VAL A 185 20.88 -3.83 5.10
CA VAL A 185 21.79 -2.87 5.74
C VAL A 185 21.03 -2.05 6.77
N GLN A 186 21.51 -2.04 8.00
CA GLN A 186 21.02 -1.12 9.03
C GLN A 186 22.01 0.01 9.25
N LYS A 187 21.53 1.25 9.16
CA LYS A 187 22.31 2.46 9.41
C LYS A 187 22.10 2.93 10.85
N GLN A 188 23.17 3.29 11.54
CA GLN A 188 23.11 3.92 12.86
C GLN A 188 24.04 5.14 12.91
N CYS A 189 23.53 6.25 13.45
CA CYS A 189 24.37 7.41 13.75
C CYS A 189 24.85 7.31 15.20
N VAL A 190 26.16 7.33 15.40
CA VAL A 190 26.75 7.35 16.75
C VAL A 190 27.14 8.79 17.07
N LEU A 191 26.29 9.45 17.86
CA LEU A 191 26.56 10.75 18.47
C LEU A 191 27.13 10.50 19.88
N LYS A 192 28.36 10.95 20.14
CA LYS A 192 29.00 10.91 21.46
C LYS A 192 29.25 12.32 21.95
#